data_AF-A0A7L4KDT3-F1
#
_entry.id   AF-A0A7L4KDT3-F1
#
_cell.length_a   1.000
_cell.length_b   1.000
_cell.length_c   1.000
_cell.angle_alpha   90.00
_cell.angle_beta   90.00
_cell.angle_gamma   90.00
#
_symmetry.space_group_name_H-M   'P 1'
#
loop_
_entity.id
_entity.type
_entity.pdbx_description
1 polymer ?
#
loop_
_entity_poly.entity_id
_entity_poly.type
_entity_poly.pdbx_seq_one_letter_code
_entity_poly.pdbx_strand_id
1 'polypeptide(L)'
;LPLQDDVANGTDEMEEDVKVLMKADPTKQESLQSEVVPDPMEGEQTWPTEEELQEAEASLKANRRVVKVPKGTSKYQAAWIVDDGEEGNEEDDDDDYEDDNIDEDMMEEAVSQEGESEEEEEPAEEESETMTVPECLRDDQYDEKMEEDEEMLERYKQERMDEMFPDEVDTPRDVPARVRFQKYRGLKSFRTSPWDPKENLPRDYARIFQFQDFSRTRKNLFRQIEKEETEGASVGWYVTLHVCNVPVSVMESFKAGKPLVLFSLLPHEQKMSVLNFLVRRHPSNSEPVKAKEELIFHCGFRRFRASPLFSQHTSADKHKLERFLRPDAALVVTVYAPITFPPASVLVFKQRSNGMHDLIATGSLFSVDPDRLVIKRLVLSGHPFKIFAKMAVVRYMFFNREDVMWFKPVELRTKWGRRGHIKEPLGTHGHMKCHFDGQLKSQDTVLLNLYKRVFPKWTYDPHVPEPVPWVRSESALQVPEVEME
;
A
#
# COMPACT_ATOMS: atom_id res chain seq x y z
N LEU A 1 -62.10 -33.49 -70.23
CA LEU A 1 -60.88 -34.16 -69.73
C LEU A 1 -59.75 -33.87 -70.70
N PRO A 2 -58.57 -33.45 -70.24
CA PRO A 2 -58.25 -32.62 -69.05
C PRO A 2 -57.32 -31.44 -69.45
N LEU A 3 -57.35 -30.28 -68.78
CA LEU A 3 -56.62 -29.90 -67.55
C LEU A 3 -55.14 -30.29 -67.57
N GLN A 4 -54.26 -29.28 -67.67
CA GLN A 4 -52.83 -29.41 -67.44
C GLN A 4 -52.40 -28.26 -66.54
N ASP A 5 -51.92 -28.66 -65.36
CA ASP A 5 -51.66 -27.85 -64.18
C ASP A 5 -50.48 -26.89 -64.36
N ASP A 6 -50.70 -25.64 -63.95
CA ASP A 6 -49.65 -24.68 -63.61
C ASP A 6 -49.01 -25.11 -62.28
N VAL A 7 -47.74 -25.55 -62.32
CA VAL A 7 -46.89 -25.64 -61.14
C VAL A 7 -45.67 -24.74 -61.36
N ALA A 8 -45.85 -23.46 -61.06
CA ALA A 8 -44.75 -22.53 -60.84
C ALA A 8 -44.07 -22.92 -59.52
N ASN A 9 -42.96 -23.65 -59.59
CA ASN A 9 -42.01 -23.75 -58.49
C ASN A 9 -41.20 -22.44 -58.47
N GLY A 10 -41.80 -21.40 -57.90
CA GLY A 10 -41.08 -20.23 -57.44
C GLY A 10 -40.38 -20.58 -56.13
N THR A 11 -39.12 -20.99 -56.21
CA THR A 11 -38.18 -20.80 -55.10
C THR A 11 -37.84 -19.31 -55.04
N ASP A 12 -38.78 -18.52 -54.53
CA ASP A 12 -38.46 -17.21 -53.96
C ASP A 12 -37.68 -17.48 -52.67
N GLU A 13 -36.37 -17.64 -52.81
CA GLU A 13 -35.47 -17.27 -51.73
C GLU A 13 -35.70 -15.78 -51.52
N MET A 14 -36.56 -15.45 -50.55
CA MET A 14 -36.64 -14.11 -50.01
C MET A 14 -35.27 -13.80 -49.39
N GLU A 15 -34.36 -13.28 -50.20
CA GLU A 15 -33.29 -12.41 -49.72
C GLU A 15 -34.00 -11.23 -49.08
N GLU A 16 -34.32 -11.34 -47.78
CA GLU A 16 -34.74 -10.19 -46.99
C GLU A 16 -33.63 -9.16 -47.10
N ASP A 17 -33.85 -8.12 -47.92
CA ASP A 17 -32.95 -6.99 -48.07
C ASP A 17 -32.54 -6.50 -46.68
N VAL A 18 -31.28 -6.73 -46.31
CA VAL A 18 -30.74 -6.31 -45.00
C VAL A 18 -30.82 -4.79 -44.91
N LYS A 19 -31.87 -4.30 -44.28
CA LYS A 19 -32.15 -2.88 -44.14
C LYS A 19 -31.14 -2.27 -43.16
N VAL A 20 -30.13 -1.57 -43.70
CA VAL A 20 -29.15 -0.85 -42.90
C VAL A 20 -29.83 0.28 -42.15
N LEU A 21 -29.95 0.13 -40.82
CA LEU A 21 -30.59 1.12 -39.95
C LEU A 21 -29.71 2.35 -39.77
N MET A 22 -28.44 2.14 -39.41
CA MET A 22 -27.45 3.20 -39.12
C MET A 22 -26.04 2.73 -39.49
N LYS A 23 -25.18 3.67 -39.83
CA LYS A 23 -23.73 3.46 -40.01
C LYS A 23 -22.99 4.35 -39.02
N ALA A 24 -21.85 3.87 -38.53
CA ALA A 24 -21.02 4.67 -37.62
C ALA A 24 -20.42 5.86 -38.38
N ASP A 25 -20.67 7.08 -37.86
CA ASP A 25 -20.04 8.29 -38.37
C ASP A 25 -18.56 8.34 -37.96
N PRO A 26 -17.60 8.35 -38.90
CA PRO A 26 -16.18 8.30 -38.57
C PRO A 26 -15.69 9.55 -37.83
N THR A 27 -16.42 10.67 -37.91
CA THR A 27 -16.08 11.94 -37.24
C THR A 27 -16.51 12.00 -35.78
N LYS A 28 -17.57 11.27 -35.41
CA LYS A 28 -18.08 11.19 -34.04
C LYS A 28 -17.54 9.97 -33.28
N GLN A 29 -16.92 9.03 -34.00
CA GLN A 29 -16.37 7.81 -33.42
C GLN A 29 -15.27 8.13 -32.42
N GLU A 30 -15.46 7.74 -31.15
CA GLU A 30 -14.43 7.89 -30.13
C GLU A 30 -13.20 7.02 -30.47
N SER A 31 -12.01 7.56 -30.18
CA SER A 31 -10.74 6.85 -30.35
C SER A 31 -10.64 5.69 -29.37
N LEU A 32 -10.05 4.58 -29.82
CA LEU A 32 -9.82 3.39 -28.99
C LEU A 32 -8.68 3.55 -27.95
N GLN A 33 -8.15 4.76 -27.77
CA GLN A 33 -7.08 5.04 -26.82
C GLN A 33 -7.61 5.01 -25.38
N SER A 34 -7.25 3.97 -24.64
CA SER A 34 -7.57 3.82 -23.22
C SER A 34 -6.61 4.59 -22.30
N GLU A 35 -5.38 4.81 -22.75
CA GLU A 35 -4.30 5.41 -21.97
C GLU A 35 -3.76 6.68 -22.64
N VAL A 36 -3.35 7.65 -21.83
CA VAL A 36 -2.55 8.78 -22.30
C VAL A 36 -1.14 8.26 -22.53
N VAL A 37 -0.58 8.50 -23.72
CA VAL A 37 0.85 8.33 -23.98
C VAL A 37 1.55 9.52 -23.34
N PRO A 38 2.27 9.35 -22.22
CA PRO A 38 2.95 10.47 -21.58
C PRO A 38 4.09 10.93 -22.48
N ASP A 39 4.26 12.24 -22.64
CA ASP A 39 5.43 12.76 -23.35
C ASP A 39 6.69 12.47 -22.48
N PRO A 40 7.68 11.71 -22.98
CA PRO A 40 8.88 11.39 -22.21
C PRO A 40 9.66 12.63 -21.75
N MET A 41 9.47 13.79 -22.39
CA MET A 41 10.18 15.03 -22.07
C MET A 41 9.49 15.87 -20.97
N GLU A 42 8.21 15.61 -20.64
CA GLU A 42 7.47 16.35 -19.60
C GLU A 42 7.89 15.98 -18.16
N GLY A 43 8.65 14.91 -17.99
CA GLY A 43 9.15 14.43 -16.68
C GLY A 43 10.62 14.77 -16.41
N GLU A 44 11.31 15.43 -17.35
CA GLU A 44 12.70 15.85 -17.15
C GLU A 44 12.70 17.13 -16.31
N GLN A 45 12.87 16.93 -15.01
CA GLN A 45 13.36 17.97 -14.12
C GLN A 45 14.68 18.47 -14.72
N THR A 46 14.70 19.72 -15.17
CA THR A 46 15.90 20.35 -15.71
C THR A 46 17.03 20.13 -14.72
N TRP A 47 18.08 19.44 -15.16
CA TRP A 47 19.30 19.33 -14.37
C TRP A 47 19.69 20.72 -13.92
N PRO A 48 20.02 20.93 -12.62
CA PRO A 48 20.61 22.18 -12.17
C PRO A 48 21.72 22.58 -13.14
N THR A 49 21.73 23.83 -13.57
CA THR A 49 22.73 24.30 -14.52
C THR A 49 24.13 24.09 -13.93
N GLU A 50 25.13 23.92 -14.79
CA GLU A 50 26.54 23.75 -14.37
C GLU A 50 26.99 24.85 -13.39
N GLU A 51 26.41 26.05 -13.49
CA GLU A 51 26.65 27.15 -12.56
C GLU A 51 26.09 26.89 -11.15
N GLU A 52 24.87 26.35 -11.00
CA GLU A 52 24.28 26.04 -9.69
C GLU A 52 25.00 24.86 -9.02
N LEU A 53 25.52 23.92 -9.81
CA LEU A 53 26.34 22.80 -9.35
C LEU A 53 27.70 23.28 -8.84
N GLN A 54 28.33 24.24 -9.54
CA GLN A 54 29.58 24.87 -9.11
C GLN A 54 29.40 25.73 -7.86
N GLU A 55 28.25 26.40 -7.71
CA GLU A 55 27.94 27.21 -6.52
C GLU A 55 27.63 26.34 -5.29
N ALA A 56 26.96 25.19 -5.49
CA ALA A 56 26.80 24.17 -4.46
C ALA A 56 28.14 23.50 -4.08
N GLU A 57 29.00 23.21 -5.05
CA GLU A 57 30.36 22.70 -4.76
C GLU A 57 31.23 23.73 -4.04
N ALA A 58 31.14 25.01 -4.41
CA ALA A 58 31.88 26.09 -3.78
C ALA A 58 31.43 26.32 -2.33
N SER A 59 30.12 26.28 -2.06
CA SER A 59 29.57 26.37 -0.69
C SER A 59 29.89 25.14 0.17
N LEU A 60 29.91 23.94 -0.40
CA LEU A 60 30.36 22.72 0.28
C LEU A 60 31.88 22.73 0.54
N LYS A 61 32.69 23.30 -0.36
CA LYS A 61 34.14 23.48 -0.17
C LYS A 61 34.46 24.56 0.86
N ALA A 62 33.68 25.64 0.93
CA ALA A 62 33.82 26.68 1.95
C ALA A 62 33.60 26.14 3.37
N ASN A 63 32.73 25.13 3.53
CA ASN A 63 32.47 24.48 4.82
C ASN A 63 33.40 23.28 5.14
N ARG A 64 34.34 22.90 4.26
CA ARG A 64 35.31 21.82 4.53
C ARG A 64 36.64 22.40 5.01
N ARG A 65 36.78 22.55 6.33
CA ARG A 65 38.10 22.71 6.96
C ARG A 65 38.86 21.37 6.89
N VAL A 66 39.97 21.33 6.13
CA VAL A 66 40.85 20.16 6.04
C VAL A 66 41.93 20.30 7.10
N VAL A 67 41.71 19.72 8.27
CA VAL A 67 42.70 19.67 9.35
C VAL A 67 43.72 18.57 9.07
N LYS A 68 45.02 18.91 9.03
CA LYS A 68 46.10 17.92 8.88
C LYS A 68 46.34 17.23 10.21
N VAL A 69 45.72 16.06 10.38
CA VAL A 69 45.85 15.24 11.59
C VAL A 69 47.00 14.22 11.44
N PRO A 70 47.85 14.01 12.47
CA PRO A 70 48.89 12.97 12.44
C PRO A 70 48.34 11.56 12.14
N LYS A 71 49.13 10.72 11.46
CA LYS A 71 48.70 9.34 11.13
C LYS A 71 48.45 8.55 12.42
N GLY A 72 47.21 8.07 12.60
CA GLY A 72 46.80 7.26 13.75
C GLY A 72 45.94 7.98 14.78
N THR A 73 45.64 9.28 14.62
CA THR A 73 44.73 10.00 15.51
C THR A 73 43.28 9.61 15.27
N SER A 74 42.54 9.31 16.35
CA SER A 74 41.08 9.11 16.31
C SER A 74 40.35 10.40 15.93
N LYS A 75 39.15 10.29 15.34
CA LYS A 75 38.28 11.45 15.04
C LYS A 75 38.02 12.33 16.27
N TYR A 76 37.96 11.74 17.46
CA TYR A 76 37.80 12.49 18.70
C TYR A 76 39.05 13.32 19.01
N GLN A 77 40.25 12.74 18.93
CA GLN A 77 41.53 13.43 19.13
C GLN A 77 41.74 14.54 18.10
N ALA A 78 41.31 14.31 16.85
CA ALA A 78 41.40 15.28 15.77
C ALA A 78 40.59 16.57 16.02
N ALA A 79 39.47 16.47 16.75
CA ALA A 79 38.60 17.61 17.04
C ALA A 79 39.17 18.59 18.08
N TRP A 80 40.14 18.14 18.90
CA TRP A 80 40.84 18.95 19.89
C TRP A 80 42.09 19.64 19.33
N ILE A 81 42.51 19.31 18.11
CA ILE A 81 43.61 20.01 17.46
C ILE A 81 43.07 21.36 16.97
N VAL A 82 43.17 22.37 17.82
CA VAL A 82 42.94 23.77 17.46
C VAL A 82 43.99 24.15 16.41
N ASP A 83 43.53 24.69 15.29
CA ASP A 83 44.41 25.22 14.25
C ASP A 83 44.89 26.60 14.75
N ASP A 84 46.16 26.70 15.17
CA ASP A 84 46.82 27.95 15.63
C ASP A 84 47.03 28.93 14.45
N GLY A 85 45.93 29.31 13.79
CA GLY A 85 45.95 30.01 12.51
C GLY A 85 44.89 31.08 12.34
N GLU A 86 44.33 31.64 13.43
CA GLU A 86 43.58 32.91 13.37
C GLU A 86 43.47 33.55 14.77
N GLU A 87 44.40 34.45 15.08
CA GLU A 87 44.18 35.47 16.10
C GLU A 87 43.17 36.49 15.58
N GLY A 88 42.10 36.74 16.33
CA GLY A 88 41.33 37.99 16.24
C GLY A 88 39.81 37.83 16.05
N ASN A 89 39.09 37.56 17.14
CA ASN A 89 38.10 38.51 17.67
C ASN A 89 37.67 38.06 19.07
N GLU A 90 38.17 38.76 20.09
CA GLU A 90 37.61 38.73 21.44
C GLU A 90 36.33 39.57 21.43
N GLU A 91 35.18 38.94 21.66
CA GLU A 91 34.04 39.61 22.27
C GLU A 91 33.66 38.78 23.51
N ASP A 92 33.96 39.37 24.67
CA ASP A 92 33.47 38.99 25.99
C ASP A 92 31.94 38.91 25.96
N ASP A 93 31.39 37.80 26.46
CA ASP A 93 30.10 37.80 27.13
C ASP A 93 30.23 36.87 28.35
N ASP A 94 30.39 37.52 29.50
CA ASP A 94 30.19 36.95 30.84
C ASP A 94 28.80 36.31 30.92
N ASP A 95 28.73 35.03 31.29
CA ASP A 95 27.59 34.54 32.05
C ASP A 95 28.01 33.43 33.02
N ASP A 96 27.80 33.78 34.28
CA ASP A 96 28.05 33.13 35.55
C ASP A 96 27.42 31.73 35.66
N TYR A 97 28.19 30.72 36.07
CA TYR A 97 27.64 29.50 36.65
C TYR A 97 28.48 29.02 37.83
N GLU A 98 27.78 29.02 38.97
CA GLU A 98 28.20 28.60 40.30
C GLU A 98 28.84 27.20 40.33
N ASP A 99 29.92 27.14 41.11
CA ASP A 99 30.70 25.99 41.53
C ASP A 99 29.93 25.17 42.59
N ASP A 100 29.41 24.00 42.20
CA ASP A 100 29.01 22.96 43.14
C ASP A 100 30.05 21.83 43.13
N ASN A 101 30.96 21.96 44.09
CA ASN A 101 31.89 20.94 44.57
C ASN A 101 31.18 19.60 44.84
N ILE A 102 31.70 18.50 44.28
CA ILE A 102 31.44 17.15 44.80
C ILE A 102 32.78 16.43 44.94
N ASP A 103 32.98 15.99 46.18
CA ASP A 103 34.16 15.39 46.76
C ASP A 103 34.76 14.23 45.96
N GLU A 104 36.08 14.32 45.85
CA GLU A 104 37.01 13.26 45.52
C GLU A 104 37.43 12.61 46.85
N ASP A 105 36.97 11.38 47.12
CA ASP A 105 37.55 10.56 48.18
C ASP A 105 37.35 9.06 47.93
N MET A 106 38.38 8.31 48.32
CA MET A 106 38.47 6.85 48.50
C MET A 106 39.17 6.05 47.39
N MET A 107 40.51 6.09 47.43
CA MET A 107 41.31 4.87 47.29
C MET A 107 41.29 4.09 48.62
N GLU A 108 41.10 2.78 48.56
CA GLU A 108 41.92 1.83 49.33
C GLU A 108 41.81 0.40 48.74
N GLU A 109 42.97 -0.22 48.53
CA GLU A 109 43.16 -1.63 48.20
C GLU A 109 42.90 -2.53 49.42
N ALA A 110 42.36 -3.73 49.19
CA ALA A 110 42.65 -4.89 50.03
C ALA A 110 42.54 -6.19 49.21
N VAL A 111 43.52 -7.06 49.45
CA VAL A 111 43.92 -8.26 48.70
C VAL A 111 43.24 -9.53 49.25
N SER A 112 43.02 -10.48 48.33
CA SER A 112 42.89 -11.96 48.48
C SER A 112 41.72 -12.56 49.26
N GLN A 113 40.98 -13.48 48.62
CA GLN A 113 41.04 -14.92 48.95
C GLN A 113 40.42 -15.78 47.84
N GLU A 114 41.14 -16.84 47.47
CA GLU A 114 40.75 -17.90 46.55
C GLU A 114 39.63 -18.79 47.13
N GLY A 115 38.82 -19.37 46.24
CA GLY A 115 37.80 -20.36 46.55
C GLY A 115 37.29 -21.02 45.28
N GLU A 116 37.97 -22.11 44.88
CA GLU A 116 37.54 -23.08 43.87
C GLU A 116 36.23 -23.78 44.29
N SER A 117 35.33 -23.97 43.34
CA SER A 117 34.45 -25.15 43.30
C SER A 117 33.90 -25.33 41.88
N GLU A 118 34.42 -26.34 41.20
CA GLU A 118 33.90 -26.96 39.99
C GLU A 118 32.59 -27.69 40.30
N GLU A 119 31.53 -27.49 39.51
CA GLU A 119 30.47 -28.49 39.30
C GLU A 119 30.01 -28.42 37.84
N GLU A 120 30.37 -29.47 37.09
CA GLU A 120 29.80 -29.84 35.79
C GLU A 120 28.48 -30.60 36.04
N GLU A 121 27.39 -30.31 35.31
CA GLU A 121 26.36 -31.30 35.00
C GLU A 121 25.70 -31.05 33.62
N GLU A 122 25.33 -32.15 32.97
CA GLU A 122 25.11 -32.36 31.54
C GLU A 122 23.80 -31.79 30.96
N PRO A 123 23.68 -31.65 29.62
CA PRO A 123 22.38 -31.48 28.98
C PRO A 123 21.70 -32.84 28.78
N ALA A 124 20.47 -32.98 29.29
CA ALA A 124 19.60 -34.11 29.01
C ALA A 124 19.12 -34.06 27.54
N GLU A 125 19.52 -35.06 26.75
CA GLU A 125 18.93 -35.37 25.45
C GLU A 125 17.59 -36.07 25.68
N GLU A 126 16.47 -35.40 25.43
CA GLU A 126 15.17 -36.08 25.32
C GLU A 126 15.03 -36.68 23.92
N GLU A 127 14.95 -38.02 23.89
CA GLU A 127 14.73 -38.85 22.73
C GLU A 127 13.44 -38.47 22.00
N SER A 128 13.53 -38.10 20.72
CA SER A 128 12.37 -37.97 19.85
C SER A 128 12.00 -39.35 19.30
N GLU A 129 10.94 -39.93 19.84
CA GLU A 129 10.31 -41.13 19.28
C GLU A 129 9.83 -40.83 17.85
N THR A 130 10.59 -41.32 16.87
CA THR A 130 10.26 -41.19 15.45
C THR A 130 9.17 -42.19 15.12
N MET A 131 7.90 -41.77 15.13
CA MET A 131 6.81 -42.58 14.59
C MET A 131 6.94 -42.65 13.06
N THR A 132 7.43 -43.79 12.56
CA THR A 132 7.46 -44.11 11.13
C THR A 132 6.04 -44.27 10.59
N VAL A 133 5.58 -43.28 9.83
CA VAL A 133 4.36 -43.36 9.00
C VAL A 133 4.74 -44.02 7.66
N PRO A 134 4.00 -45.02 7.15
CA PRO A 134 4.42 -45.73 5.94
C PRO A 134 4.27 -44.82 4.71
N GLU A 135 5.34 -44.86 3.93
CA GLU A 135 5.61 -44.17 2.67
C GLU A 135 4.60 -44.51 1.56
N CYS A 136 4.49 -43.59 0.59
CA CYS A 136 3.92 -43.73 -0.77
C CYS A 136 2.57 -43.06 -1.05
N LEU A 137 2.52 -41.72 -1.00
CA LEU A 137 1.63 -40.91 -1.86
C LEU A 137 2.36 -39.63 -2.34
N ARG A 138 3.09 -39.72 -3.47
CA ARG A 138 3.64 -38.59 -4.27
C ARG A 138 4.16 -37.38 -3.46
N ASP A 139 5.44 -37.42 -3.08
CA ASP A 139 6.17 -36.36 -2.35
C ASP A 139 6.02 -34.97 -2.96
N ASP A 140 6.13 -34.82 -4.29
CA ASP A 140 6.13 -33.49 -4.94
C ASP A 140 4.85 -32.67 -4.67
N GLN A 141 3.70 -33.31 -4.44
CA GLN A 141 2.43 -32.60 -4.15
C GLN A 141 2.19 -32.39 -2.66
N TYR A 142 2.96 -33.05 -1.79
CA TYR A 142 2.84 -32.91 -0.34
C TYR A 142 3.67 -31.72 0.14
N ASP A 143 4.87 -31.57 -0.41
CA ASP A 143 5.75 -30.43 -0.14
C ASP A 143 5.13 -29.10 -0.61
N GLU A 144 4.60 -29.05 -1.84
CA GLU A 144 3.91 -27.85 -2.37
C GLU A 144 2.70 -27.45 -1.50
N LYS A 145 1.94 -28.43 -1.00
CA LYS A 145 0.79 -28.16 -0.12
C LYS A 145 1.20 -27.72 1.28
N MET A 146 2.30 -28.27 1.81
CA MET A 146 2.83 -27.86 3.10
C MET A 146 3.35 -26.41 3.04
N GLU A 147 4.04 -26.02 1.96
CA GLU A 147 4.47 -24.64 1.74
C GLU A 147 3.27 -23.67 1.61
N GLU A 148 2.24 -24.04 0.85
CA GLU A 148 1.00 -23.25 0.74
C GLU A 148 0.30 -23.07 2.10
N ASP A 149 0.24 -24.13 2.91
CA ASP A 149 -0.36 -24.12 4.23
C ASP A 149 0.47 -23.28 5.22
N GLU A 150 1.81 -23.35 5.15
CA GLU A 150 2.72 -22.53 5.95
C GLU A 150 2.55 -21.04 5.62
N GLU A 151 2.52 -20.67 4.33
CA GLU A 151 2.27 -19.29 3.90
C GLU A 151 0.92 -18.77 4.40
N MET A 152 -0.13 -19.59 4.31
CA MET A 152 -1.45 -19.25 4.82
C MET A 152 -1.43 -19.05 6.34
N LEU A 153 -0.73 -19.90 7.08
CA LEU A 153 -0.57 -19.78 8.52
C LEU A 153 0.18 -18.50 8.90
N GLU A 154 1.22 -18.13 8.15
CA GLU A 154 1.90 -16.85 8.31
C GLU A 154 0.98 -15.66 8.04
N ARG A 155 0.10 -15.73 7.05
CA ARG A 155 -0.89 -14.67 6.79
C ARG A 155 -1.85 -14.52 7.95
N TYR A 156 -2.34 -15.61 8.54
CA TYR A 156 -3.16 -15.57 9.76
C TYR A 156 -2.41 -14.97 10.95
N LYS A 157 -1.13 -15.34 11.14
CA LYS A 157 -0.28 -14.72 12.17
C LYS A 157 -0.13 -13.22 11.92
N GLN A 158 0.10 -12.79 10.67
CA GLN A 158 0.24 -11.38 10.32
C GLN A 158 -1.05 -10.58 10.52
N GLU A 159 -2.23 -11.12 10.19
CA GLU A 159 -3.52 -10.47 10.43
C GLU A 159 -3.76 -10.28 11.93
N ARG A 160 -3.57 -11.34 12.74
CA ARG A 160 -3.70 -11.26 14.20
C ARG A 160 -2.72 -10.25 14.82
N MET A 161 -1.48 -10.21 14.33
CA MET A 161 -0.49 -9.24 14.79
C MET A 161 -0.87 -7.80 14.41
N ASP A 162 -1.45 -7.56 13.23
CA ASP A 162 -1.92 -6.24 12.80
C ASP A 162 -3.15 -5.78 13.59
N GLU A 163 -4.02 -6.72 13.99
CA GLU A 163 -5.16 -6.43 14.88
C GLU A 163 -4.71 -6.03 16.29
N MET A 164 -3.75 -6.76 16.88
CA MET A 164 -3.21 -6.44 18.21
C MET A 164 -2.30 -5.20 18.20
N PHE A 165 -1.47 -5.06 17.17
CA PHE A 165 -0.42 -4.05 17.05
C PHE A 165 -0.50 -3.34 15.67
N PRO A 166 -1.42 -2.38 15.52
CA PRO A 166 -1.73 -1.79 14.23
C PRO A 166 -0.57 -0.95 13.68
N ASP A 167 -0.07 -1.33 12.50
CA ASP A 167 1.04 -0.68 11.78
C ASP A 167 2.38 -0.62 12.55
N GLU A 168 2.56 -1.41 13.63
CA GLU A 168 3.83 -1.47 14.37
C GLU A 168 4.88 -2.23 13.53
N VAL A 169 6.08 -1.66 13.42
CA VAL A 169 7.19 -2.24 12.66
C VAL A 169 8.48 -2.03 13.43
N ASP A 170 9.25 -3.10 13.61
CA ASP A 170 10.55 -3.04 14.25
C ASP A 170 11.58 -2.31 13.37
N THR A 171 12.39 -1.46 14.01
CA THR A 171 13.53 -0.82 13.36
C THR A 171 14.61 -1.87 13.11
N PRO A 172 15.19 -1.92 11.90
CA PRO A 172 16.25 -2.88 11.63
C PRO A 172 17.54 -2.38 12.25
N ARG A 173 18.40 -3.31 12.68
CA ARG A 173 19.74 -2.96 13.18
C ARG A 173 20.74 -2.75 12.05
N ASP A 174 20.57 -3.46 10.94
CA ASP A 174 21.55 -3.51 9.85
C ASP A 174 21.51 -2.25 8.98
N VAL A 175 20.33 -1.65 8.81
CA VAL A 175 20.12 -0.49 7.93
C VAL A 175 19.73 0.73 8.77
N PRO A 176 20.39 1.90 8.60
CA PRO A 176 19.99 3.12 9.28
C PRO A 176 18.52 3.47 9.02
N ALA A 177 17.81 3.85 10.08
CA ALA A 177 16.37 4.08 10.01
C ALA A 177 16.02 5.24 9.05
N ARG A 178 16.87 6.26 8.95
CA ARG A 178 16.70 7.36 7.98
C ARG A 178 16.66 6.84 6.53
N VAL A 179 17.51 5.87 6.19
CA VAL A 179 17.61 5.33 4.82
C VAL A 179 16.40 4.44 4.54
N ARG A 180 16.05 3.54 5.46
CA ARG A 180 14.86 2.68 5.31
C ARG A 180 13.57 3.48 5.20
N PHE A 181 13.45 4.57 5.96
CA PHE A 181 12.25 5.39 6.05
C PHE A 181 12.39 6.76 5.34
N GLN A 182 13.29 6.89 4.36
CA GLN A 182 13.58 8.16 3.68
C GLN A 182 12.34 8.82 3.05
N LYS A 183 11.41 8.01 2.52
CA LYS A 183 10.16 8.48 1.87
C LYS A 183 9.04 8.80 2.86
N TYR A 184 9.28 8.65 4.16
CA TYR A 184 8.29 8.92 5.19
C TYR A 184 8.51 10.29 5.81
N ARG A 185 7.40 10.90 6.26
CA ARG A 185 7.42 12.13 7.04
C ARG A 185 6.56 12.00 8.29
N GLY A 186 6.94 12.74 9.34
CA GLY A 186 6.10 12.94 10.52
C GLY A 186 4.97 13.91 10.21
N LEU A 187 3.78 13.64 10.73
CA LEU A 187 2.67 14.59 10.73
C LEU A 187 2.26 14.84 12.18
N LYS A 188 2.07 16.11 12.53
CA LYS A 188 1.52 16.53 13.83
C LYS A 188 0.12 15.97 14.06
N SER A 189 -0.74 16.04 13.05
CA SER A 189 -2.08 15.48 13.10
C SER A 189 -2.48 14.95 11.74
N PHE A 190 -2.88 13.67 11.71
CA PHE A 190 -3.33 13.04 10.48
C PHE A 190 -4.54 13.73 9.88
N ARG A 191 -5.42 14.34 10.69
CA ARG A 191 -6.63 15.02 10.22
C ARG A 191 -6.37 16.44 9.73
N THR A 192 -5.59 17.24 10.47
CA THR A 192 -5.47 18.68 10.21
C THR A 192 -4.24 19.08 9.41
N SER A 193 -3.13 18.35 9.47
CA SER A 193 -1.90 18.71 8.74
C SER A 193 -2.12 18.57 7.23
N PRO A 194 -1.86 19.60 6.41
CA PRO A 194 -2.11 19.52 4.96
C PRO A 194 -1.20 18.49 4.28
N TRP A 195 -1.67 17.93 3.17
CA TRP A 195 -0.90 17.05 2.29
C TRP A 195 -1.30 17.34 0.86
N ASP A 196 -0.34 17.65 -0.01
CA ASP A 196 -0.63 18.00 -1.40
C ASP A 196 -0.92 16.73 -2.24
N PRO A 197 -2.08 16.65 -2.93
CA PRO A 197 -2.40 15.56 -3.84
C PRO A 197 -1.57 15.46 -5.11
N LYS A 198 -0.79 16.48 -5.46
CA LYS A 198 0.08 16.44 -6.64
C LYS A 198 1.56 16.24 -6.31
N GLU A 199 1.87 16.00 -5.04
CA GLU A 199 3.23 15.73 -4.59
C GLU A 199 3.63 14.27 -4.84
N ASN A 200 4.86 14.06 -5.34
CA ASN A 200 5.50 12.76 -5.52
C ASN A 200 4.65 11.76 -6.33
N LEU A 201 4.06 12.22 -7.44
CA LEU A 201 3.23 11.38 -8.32
C LEU A 201 4.10 10.36 -9.07
N PRO A 202 3.67 9.09 -9.16
CA PRO A 202 4.35 8.09 -9.97
C PRO A 202 4.09 8.32 -11.45
N ARG A 203 4.96 7.77 -12.32
CA ARG A 203 4.80 7.83 -13.78
C ARG A 203 3.43 7.32 -14.27
N ASP A 204 2.88 6.34 -13.57
CA ASP A 204 1.55 5.77 -13.87
C ASP A 204 0.42 6.82 -13.80
N TYR A 205 0.56 7.85 -12.95
CA TYR A 205 -0.42 8.94 -12.85
C TYR A 205 -0.41 9.88 -14.06
N ALA A 206 0.64 9.86 -14.89
CA ALA A 206 0.65 10.62 -16.14
C ALA A 206 -0.13 9.91 -17.26
N ARG A 207 -0.37 8.59 -17.13
CA ARG A 207 -1.09 7.78 -18.13
C ARG A 207 -2.62 7.82 -17.97
N ILE A 208 -3.10 8.26 -16.81
CA ILE A 208 -4.53 8.28 -16.48
C ILE A 208 -5.20 9.59 -16.89
N PHE A 209 -6.51 9.52 -17.08
CA PHE A 209 -7.35 10.69 -17.28
C PHE A 209 -7.96 11.16 -15.96
N GLN A 210 -7.92 12.48 -15.75
CA GLN A 210 -8.53 13.15 -14.61
C GLN A 210 -9.69 14.03 -15.07
N PHE A 211 -10.80 13.98 -14.34
CA PHE A 211 -11.90 14.92 -14.52
C PHE A 211 -11.64 16.19 -13.71
N GLN A 212 -11.97 17.36 -14.27
CA GLN A 212 -11.98 18.61 -13.49
C GLN A 212 -13.08 18.59 -12.42
N ASP A 213 -14.28 18.14 -12.79
CA ASP A 213 -15.42 17.92 -11.89
C ASP A 213 -16.20 16.70 -12.38
N PHE A 214 -16.05 15.59 -11.67
CA PHE A 214 -16.69 14.32 -12.02
C PHE A 214 -18.23 14.41 -11.94
N SER A 215 -18.76 15.08 -10.92
CA SER A 215 -20.20 15.15 -10.68
C SER A 215 -20.92 15.97 -11.75
N ARG A 216 -20.31 17.07 -12.20
CA ARG A 216 -20.87 17.91 -13.26
C ARG A 216 -20.84 17.20 -14.62
N THR A 217 -19.70 16.57 -14.96
CA THR A 217 -19.56 15.81 -16.20
C THR A 217 -20.58 14.68 -16.28
N ARG A 218 -20.73 13.89 -15.21
CA ARG A 218 -21.73 12.82 -15.15
C ARG A 218 -23.16 13.32 -15.37
N LYS A 219 -23.56 14.42 -14.71
CA LYS A 219 -24.91 14.99 -14.87
C LYS A 219 -25.17 15.49 -16.29
N ASN A 220 -24.17 16.10 -16.91
CA ASN A 220 -24.30 16.60 -18.27
C ASN A 220 -24.41 15.45 -19.28
N LEU A 221 -23.63 14.40 -19.10
CA LEU A 221 -23.62 13.21 -19.94
C LEU A 221 -24.98 12.49 -19.89
N PHE A 222 -25.54 12.28 -18.70
CA PHE A 222 -26.88 11.67 -18.59
C PHE A 222 -27.97 12.52 -19.27
N ARG A 223 -27.92 13.85 -19.15
CA ARG A 223 -28.86 14.74 -19.86
C ARG A 223 -28.68 14.75 -21.38
N GLN A 224 -27.46 14.47 -21.88
CA GLN A 224 -27.20 14.37 -23.32
C GLN A 224 -27.79 13.08 -23.86
N ILE A 225 -27.59 11.96 -23.17
CA ILE A 225 -28.15 10.65 -23.55
C ILE A 225 -29.67 10.70 -23.61
N GLU A 226 -30.34 11.25 -22.58
CA GLU A 226 -31.80 11.38 -22.58
C GLU A 226 -32.35 12.18 -23.78
N LYS A 227 -31.53 13.06 -24.39
CA LYS A 227 -31.90 13.80 -25.60
C LYS A 227 -31.56 13.04 -26.88
N GLU A 228 -30.38 12.43 -26.92
CA GLU A 228 -29.84 11.70 -28.07
C GLU A 228 -30.50 10.33 -28.28
N GLU A 229 -31.12 9.73 -27.26
CA GLU A 229 -31.91 8.49 -27.38
C GLU A 229 -33.02 8.58 -28.45
N THR A 230 -33.36 9.79 -28.90
CA THR A 230 -34.30 10.03 -30.00
C THR A 230 -33.74 9.64 -31.38
N GLU A 231 -32.41 9.56 -31.55
CA GLU A 231 -31.71 9.39 -32.85
C GLU A 231 -31.00 8.02 -33.00
N GLY A 232 -31.51 6.96 -32.35
CA GLY A 232 -30.90 5.62 -32.32
C GLY A 232 -31.84 4.44 -32.62
N ALA A 233 -31.29 3.22 -32.58
CA ALA A 233 -32.10 2.01 -32.55
C ALA A 233 -32.89 1.96 -31.22
N SER A 234 -34.22 1.87 -31.30
CA SER A 234 -35.08 1.86 -30.11
C SER A 234 -35.06 0.51 -29.39
N VAL A 235 -35.41 0.52 -28.10
CA VAL A 235 -35.50 -0.68 -27.28
C VAL A 235 -36.54 -1.66 -27.86
N GLY A 236 -36.19 -2.94 -27.95
CA GLY A 236 -37.07 -4.01 -28.40
C GLY A 236 -36.92 -4.41 -29.87
N TRP A 237 -36.08 -3.74 -30.65
CA TRP A 237 -35.82 -4.10 -32.04
C TRP A 237 -34.86 -5.28 -32.15
N TYR A 238 -35.12 -6.16 -33.12
CA TYR A 238 -34.14 -7.17 -33.55
C TYR A 238 -33.11 -6.49 -34.44
N VAL A 239 -31.86 -6.42 -33.97
CA VAL A 239 -30.77 -5.72 -34.66
C VAL A 239 -29.62 -6.68 -34.96
N THR A 240 -28.98 -6.47 -36.10
CA THR A 240 -27.72 -7.13 -36.45
C THR A 240 -26.59 -6.11 -36.29
N LEU A 241 -25.61 -6.41 -35.43
CA LEU A 241 -24.48 -5.53 -35.15
C LEU A 241 -23.24 -6.01 -35.89
N HIS A 242 -22.64 -5.12 -36.68
CA HIS A 242 -21.36 -5.37 -37.35
C HIS A 242 -20.23 -4.69 -36.56
N VAL A 243 -19.44 -5.47 -35.83
CA VAL A 243 -18.35 -4.98 -34.96
C VAL A 243 -17.01 -5.22 -35.62
N CYS A 244 -16.15 -4.20 -35.65
CA CYS A 244 -14.81 -4.29 -36.20
C CYS A 244 -13.82 -4.94 -35.20
N ASN A 245 -12.80 -5.64 -35.71
CA ASN A 245 -11.65 -6.15 -34.95
C ASN A 245 -12.00 -7.05 -33.74
N VAL A 246 -12.98 -7.94 -33.90
CA VAL A 246 -13.32 -8.93 -32.87
C VAL A 246 -12.40 -10.17 -32.98
N PRO A 247 -11.77 -10.64 -31.89
CA PRO A 247 -10.93 -11.82 -31.93
C PRO A 247 -11.76 -13.10 -32.08
N VAL A 248 -11.18 -14.11 -32.75
CA VAL A 248 -11.84 -15.39 -33.07
C VAL A 248 -12.24 -16.17 -31.81
N SER A 249 -11.50 -16.02 -30.71
CA SER A 249 -11.76 -16.65 -29.41
C SER A 249 -13.14 -16.33 -28.83
N VAL A 250 -13.71 -15.16 -29.15
CA VAL A 250 -15.07 -14.78 -28.74
C VAL A 250 -16.11 -15.65 -29.44
N MET A 251 -15.91 -15.94 -30.72
CA MET A 251 -16.82 -16.78 -31.49
C MET A 251 -16.73 -18.25 -31.06
N GLU A 252 -15.53 -18.73 -30.73
CA GLU A 252 -15.32 -20.08 -30.18
C GLU A 252 -16.01 -20.23 -28.82
N SER A 253 -15.90 -19.22 -27.96
CA SER A 253 -16.56 -19.18 -26.65
C SER A 253 -18.09 -19.20 -26.78
N PHE A 254 -18.63 -18.49 -27.75
CA PHE A 254 -20.06 -18.50 -28.05
C PHE A 254 -20.55 -19.85 -28.58
N LYS A 255 -19.79 -20.47 -29.50
CA LYS A 255 -20.08 -21.83 -29.99
C LYS A 255 -20.02 -22.88 -28.88
N ALA A 256 -19.17 -22.68 -27.88
CA ALA A 256 -19.11 -23.51 -26.67
C ALA A 256 -20.33 -23.34 -25.73
N GLY A 257 -21.30 -22.47 -26.07
CA GLY A 257 -22.54 -22.29 -25.33
C GLY A 257 -22.54 -21.13 -24.33
N LYS A 258 -21.51 -20.26 -24.34
CA LYS A 258 -21.46 -19.10 -23.43
C LYS A 258 -22.28 -17.93 -24.00
N PRO A 259 -23.07 -17.25 -23.16
CA PRO A 259 -23.84 -16.10 -23.63
C PRO A 259 -22.92 -14.92 -23.94
N LEU A 260 -23.19 -14.24 -25.05
CA LEU A 260 -22.58 -12.96 -25.39
C LEU A 260 -23.56 -11.84 -25.06
N VAL A 261 -23.13 -10.94 -24.17
CA VAL A 261 -23.90 -9.73 -23.81
C VAL A 261 -23.09 -8.53 -24.26
N LEU A 262 -23.73 -7.64 -25.01
CA LEU A 262 -23.15 -6.40 -25.51
C LEU A 262 -23.84 -5.23 -24.80
N PHE A 263 -23.06 -4.23 -24.41
CA PHE A 263 -23.55 -2.99 -23.85
C PHE A 263 -22.83 -1.82 -24.50
N SER A 264 -23.54 -0.71 -24.70
CA SER A 264 -22.93 0.51 -25.23
C SER A 264 -22.16 1.22 -24.13
N LEU A 265 -20.93 1.64 -24.44
CA LEU A 265 -20.14 2.45 -23.53
C LEU A 265 -20.60 3.90 -23.55
N LEU A 266 -20.48 4.55 -22.40
CA LEU A 266 -20.71 6.00 -22.30
C LEU A 266 -19.46 6.77 -22.72
N PRO A 267 -19.60 8.04 -23.14
CA PRO A 267 -18.45 8.88 -23.45
C PRO A 267 -17.42 8.87 -22.33
N HIS A 268 -16.15 8.66 -22.70
CA HIS A 268 -15.00 8.58 -21.78
C HIS A 268 -14.90 7.32 -20.89
N GLU A 269 -15.81 6.34 -20.96
CA GLU A 269 -15.67 5.09 -20.18
C GLU A 269 -14.54 4.18 -20.67
N GLN A 270 -14.05 4.39 -21.89
CA GLN A 270 -12.88 3.67 -22.39
C GLN A 270 -11.57 4.08 -21.70
N LYS A 271 -11.53 5.31 -21.18
CA LYS A 271 -10.31 5.91 -20.63
C LYS A 271 -9.99 5.34 -19.25
N MET A 272 -8.70 5.20 -18.95
CA MET A 272 -8.21 4.71 -17.65
C MET A 272 -8.18 5.83 -16.61
N SER A 273 -8.60 5.52 -15.39
CA SER A 273 -8.48 6.40 -14.24
C SER A 273 -8.30 5.61 -12.94
N VAL A 274 -8.35 6.31 -11.80
CA VAL A 274 -8.31 5.72 -10.47
C VAL A 274 -9.74 5.58 -9.96
N LEU A 275 -10.20 4.34 -9.84
CA LEU A 275 -11.52 4.02 -9.31
C LEU A 275 -11.43 3.76 -7.82
N ASN A 276 -12.41 4.29 -7.09
CA ASN A 276 -12.62 4.07 -5.67
C ASN A 276 -13.92 3.29 -5.48
N PHE A 277 -13.83 2.07 -4.95
CA PHE A 277 -14.99 1.24 -4.64
C PHE A 277 -15.23 1.22 -3.14
N LEU A 278 -16.48 1.30 -2.71
CA LEU A 278 -16.85 1.06 -1.33
C LEU A 278 -17.28 -0.41 -1.18
N VAL A 279 -16.50 -1.19 -0.44
CA VAL A 279 -16.75 -2.63 -0.27
C VAL A 279 -16.84 -3.03 1.19
N ARG A 280 -17.61 -4.08 1.46
CA ARG A 280 -17.66 -4.79 2.73
C ARG A 280 -17.26 -6.24 2.49
N ARG A 281 -16.49 -6.80 3.40
CA ARG A 281 -16.12 -8.22 3.37
C ARG A 281 -17.36 -9.10 3.46
N HIS A 282 -17.41 -10.14 2.64
CA HIS A 282 -18.51 -11.09 2.64
C HIS A 282 -18.33 -12.10 3.80
N PRO A 283 -19.36 -12.35 4.63
CA PRO A 283 -19.22 -13.22 5.82
C PRO A 283 -18.81 -14.67 5.52
N SER A 284 -19.04 -15.16 4.30
CA SER A 284 -18.72 -16.54 3.94
C SER A 284 -17.23 -16.82 3.80
N ASN A 285 -16.37 -15.79 3.69
CA ASN A 285 -14.93 -15.99 3.55
C ASN A 285 -14.15 -15.37 4.71
N SER A 286 -13.58 -16.25 5.55
CA SER A 286 -12.73 -15.90 6.70
C SER A 286 -11.24 -15.86 6.37
N GLU A 287 -10.84 -16.05 5.10
CA GLU A 287 -9.44 -15.96 4.70
C GLU A 287 -8.90 -14.51 4.78
N PRO A 288 -7.69 -14.30 5.32
CA PRO A 288 -7.03 -13.00 5.29
C PRO A 288 -6.73 -12.60 3.86
N VAL A 289 -7.14 -11.38 3.48
CA VAL A 289 -6.83 -10.78 2.18
C VAL A 289 -5.96 -9.56 2.42
N LYS A 290 -4.74 -9.59 1.88
CA LYS A 290 -3.75 -8.52 2.07
C LYS A 290 -3.89 -7.45 0.99
N ALA A 291 -3.58 -6.21 1.34
CA ALA A 291 -3.51 -5.13 0.37
C ALA A 291 -2.42 -5.43 -0.69
N LYS A 292 -2.70 -5.08 -1.95
CA LYS A 292 -1.87 -5.34 -3.14
C LYS A 292 -1.79 -6.80 -3.59
N GLU A 293 -2.61 -7.68 -3.04
CA GLU A 293 -2.87 -8.98 -3.66
C GLU A 293 -3.71 -8.79 -4.92
N GLU A 294 -3.54 -9.69 -5.87
CA GLU A 294 -4.30 -9.64 -7.11
C GLU A 294 -5.71 -10.20 -6.88
N LEU A 295 -6.71 -9.41 -7.26
CA LEU A 295 -8.12 -9.74 -7.08
C LEU A 295 -8.88 -9.56 -8.38
N ILE A 296 -9.94 -10.35 -8.54
CA ILE A 296 -10.84 -10.27 -9.68
C ILE A 296 -11.99 -9.34 -9.33
N PHE A 297 -12.15 -8.29 -10.12
CA PHE A 297 -13.21 -7.30 -9.97
C PHE A 297 -14.28 -7.53 -11.03
N HIS A 298 -15.53 -7.58 -10.58
CA HIS A 298 -16.68 -7.36 -11.44
C HIS A 298 -17.23 -5.97 -11.09
N CYS A 299 -17.08 -5.01 -11.99
CA CYS A 299 -17.59 -3.65 -11.84
C CYS A 299 -18.66 -3.39 -12.90
N GLY A 300 -19.94 -3.46 -12.50
CA GLY A 300 -21.05 -3.44 -13.44
C GLY A 300 -20.94 -4.60 -14.45
N PHE A 301 -20.77 -4.26 -15.72
CA PHE A 301 -20.61 -5.23 -16.82
C PHE A 301 -19.15 -5.60 -17.11
N ARG A 302 -18.17 -4.92 -16.49
CA ARG A 302 -16.74 -5.14 -16.74
C ARG A 302 -16.17 -6.16 -15.75
N ARG A 303 -15.29 -7.03 -16.24
CA ARG A 303 -14.53 -8.01 -15.46
C ARG A 303 -13.05 -7.77 -15.72
N PHE A 304 -12.22 -7.72 -14.68
CA PHE A 304 -10.78 -7.53 -14.81
C PHE A 304 -10.05 -7.99 -13.55
N ARG A 305 -8.76 -8.24 -13.66
CA ARG A 305 -7.85 -8.47 -12.53
C ARG A 305 -7.10 -7.20 -12.20
N ALA A 306 -6.90 -6.94 -10.92
CA ALA A 306 -6.05 -5.85 -10.46
C ALA A 306 -5.62 -6.00 -9.00
N SER A 307 -4.54 -5.31 -8.62
CA SER A 307 -4.04 -5.26 -7.24
C SER A 307 -4.47 -3.96 -6.54
N PRO A 308 -5.46 -3.98 -5.63
CA PRO A 308 -5.97 -2.76 -5.02
C PRO A 308 -5.21 -2.33 -3.77
N LEU A 309 -5.47 -1.10 -3.36
CA LEU A 309 -5.18 -0.61 -2.01
C LEU A 309 -6.46 -0.52 -1.18
N PHE A 310 -6.40 -0.98 0.07
CA PHE A 310 -7.50 -0.83 1.03
C PHE A 310 -7.28 0.40 1.89
N SER A 311 -8.31 1.22 2.06
CA SER A 311 -8.26 2.44 2.85
C SER A 311 -9.51 2.62 3.69
N GLN A 312 -9.39 3.38 4.78
CA GLN A 312 -10.54 3.70 5.63
C GLN A 312 -11.56 4.59 4.91
N HIS A 313 -12.85 4.31 5.10
CA HIS A 313 -13.92 5.22 4.68
C HIS A 313 -14.04 6.36 5.69
N THR A 314 -13.40 7.49 5.40
CA THR A 314 -13.50 8.74 6.18
C THR A 314 -13.87 9.91 5.27
N SER A 315 -14.42 10.98 5.84
CA SER A 315 -14.75 12.22 5.11
C SER A 315 -13.57 13.21 5.00
N ALA A 316 -12.43 12.93 5.65
CA ALA A 316 -11.23 13.75 5.55
C ALA A 316 -10.46 13.45 4.26
N ASP A 317 -9.58 14.35 3.81
CA ASP A 317 -8.85 14.20 2.54
C ASP A 317 -7.81 13.07 2.55
N LYS A 318 -7.33 12.72 3.74
CA LYS A 318 -6.31 11.68 3.96
C LYS A 318 -6.96 10.43 4.51
N HIS A 319 -6.65 9.31 3.91
CA HIS A 319 -7.20 8.01 4.27
C HIS A 319 -6.08 7.07 4.69
N LYS A 320 -6.21 6.49 5.89
CA LYS A 320 -5.24 5.51 6.38
C LYS A 320 -5.37 4.24 5.52
N LEU A 321 -4.25 3.74 5.01
CA LEU A 321 -4.15 2.43 4.40
C LEU A 321 -4.44 1.36 5.46
N GLU A 322 -5.25 0.37 5.12
CA GLU A 322 -5.38 -0.87 5.89
C GLU A 322 -4.58 -1.96 5.20
N ARG A 323 -3.84 -2.77 5.97
CA ARG A 323 -3.00 -3.84 5.43
C ARG A 323 -3.82 -5.06 5.03
N PHE A 324 -4.93 -5.29 5.72
CA PHE A 324 -5.85 -6.40 5.52
C PHE A 324 -7.28 -5.90 5.32
N LEU A 325 -8.10 -6.72 4.67
CA LEU A 325 -9.53 -6.47 4.53
C LEU A 325 -10.26 -6.84 5.84
N ARG A 326 -10.56 -5.82 6.65
CA ARG A 326 -11.22 -6.02 7.94
C ARG A 326 -12.68 -6.49 7.78
N PRO A 327 -13.18 -7.38 8.65
CA PRO A 327 -14.54 -7.91 8.57
C PRO A 327 -15.62 -6.97 9.16
N ASP A 328 -15.22 -6.09 10.08
CA ASP A 328 -16.10 -5.24 10.88
C ASP A 328 -16.64 -4.01 10.11
N ALA A 329 -15.78 -3.41 9.29
CA ALA A 329 -16.01 -2.12 8.67
C ALA A 329 -16.09 -2.19 7.14
N ALA A 330 -16.74 -1.20 6.54
CA ALA A 330 -16.63 -0.98 5.10
C ALA A 330 -15.30 -0.27 4.78
N LEU A 331 -14.61 -0.74 3.74
CA LEU A 331 -13.34 -0.21 3.29
C LEU A 331 -13.48 0.38 1.88
N VAL A 332 -12.65 1.36 1.57
CA VAL A 332 -12.53 1.90 0.22
C VAL A 332 -11.35 1.25 -0.47
N VAL A 333 -11.63 0.62 -1.60
CA VAL A 333 -10.69 -0.08 -2.47
C VAL A 333 -10.32 0.84 -3.62
N THR A 334 -9.04 1.18 -3.74
CA THR A 334 -8.54 2.07 -4.79
C THR A 334 -7.69 1.30 -5.79
N VAL A 335 -7.99 1.44 -7.09
CA VAL A 335 -7.31 0.72 -8.17
C VAL A 335 -7.29 1.51 -9.48
N TYR A 336 -6.36 1.19 -10.38
CA TYR A 336 -6.43 1.67 -11.76
C TYR A 336 -7.38 0.78 -12.56
N ALA A 337 -8.38 1.38 -13.19
CA ALA A 337 -9.33 0.68 -14.05
C ALA A 337 -9.97 1.65 -15.05
N PRO A 338 -10.63 1.14 -16.11
CA PRO A 338 -11.41 1.97 -17.01
C PRO A 338 -12.52 2.68 -16.26
N ILE A 339 -12.75 3.96 -16.60
CA ILE A 339 -13.78 4.78 -15.99
C ILE A 339 -15.15 4.11 -16.21
N THR A 340 -15.94 4.04 -15.14
CA THR A 340 -17.34 3.61 -15.20
C THR A 340 -18.14 4.65 -14.44
N PHE A 341 -19.31 5.06 -14.94
CA PHE A 341 -20.11 6.04 -14.23
C PHE A 341 -20.97 5.40 -13.12
N PRO A 342 -20.93 5.90 -11.86
CA PRO A 342 -21.80 5.40 -10.80
C PRO A 342 -23.27 5.75 -11.07
N PRO A 343 -24.23 4.89 -10.68
CA PRO A 343 -24.06 3.74 -9.79
C PRO A 343 -23.69 2.43 -10.53
N ALA A 344 -22.67 1.73 -10.04
CA ALA A 344 -22.31 0.39 -10.50
C ALA A 344 -22.08 -0.52 -9.28
N SER A 345 -22.63 -1.73 -9.31
CA SER A 345 -22.35 -2.74 -8.29
C SER A 345 -20.95 -3.33 -8.50
N VAL A 346 -20.30 -3.68 -7.40
CA VAL A 346 -18.95 -4.22 -7.42
C VAL A 346 -18.91 -5.52 -6.63
N LEU A 347 -18.40 -6.57 -7.25
CA LEU A 347 -18.07 -7.82 -6.59
C LEU A 347 -16.58 -8.06 -6.72
N VAL A 348 -15.97 -8.54 -5.65
CA VAL A 348 -14.55 -8.86 -5.62
C VAL A 348 -14.39 -10.33 -5.29
N PHE A 349 -13.63 -11.02 -6.13
CA PHE A 349 -13.33 -12.45 -6.00
C PHE A 349 -11.83 -12.67 -5.86
N LYS A 350 -11.48 -13.74 -5.16
CA LYS A 350 -10.11 -14.28 -5.10
C LYS A 350 -10.10 -15.61 -5.86
N GLN A 351 -9.09 -15.80 -6.70
CA GLN A 351 -8.89 -17.07 -7.39
C GLN A 351 -8.11 -18.03 -6.50
N ARG A 352 -8.65 -19.23 -6.29
CA ARG A 352 -7.96 -20.35 -5.63
C ARG A 352 -7.08 -21.10 -6.63
N SER A 353 -6.11 -21.88 -6.15
CA SER A 353 -5.24 -22.75 -6.97
C SER A 353 -6.01 -23.63 -7.96
N ASN A 354 -7.19 -24.13 -7.56
CA ASN A 354 -8.06 -24.96 -8.40
C ASN A 354 -8.82 -24.19 -9.51
N GLY A 355 -8.63 -22.88 -9.64
CA GLY A 355 -9.37 -22.04 -10.60
C GLY A 355 -10.79 -21.66 -10.15
N MET A 356 -11.14 -21.93 -8.88
CA MET A 356 -12.41 -21.52 -8.29
C MET A 356 -12.34 -20.05 -7.86
N HIS A 357 -13.44 -19.33 -8.00
CA HIS A 357 -13.53 -17.93 -7.58
C HIS A 357 -14.35 -17.82 -6.29
N ASP A 358 -13.67 -17.45 -5.21
CA ASP A 358 -14.31 -17.24 -3.90
C ASP A 358 -14.70 -15.78 -3.72
N LEU A 359 -15.96 -15.55 -3.36
CA LEU A 359 -16.48 -14.21 -3.12
C LEU A 359 -15.90 -13.66 -1.81
N ILE A 360 -15.06 -12.63 -1.91
CA ILE A 360 -14.41 -12.02 -0.74
C ILE A 360 -15.13 -10.75 -0.26
N ALA A 361 -15.67 -9.95 -1.18
CA ALA A 361 -16.27 -8.67 -0.84
C ALA A 361 -17.37 -8.27 -1.82
N THR A 362 -18.36 -7.56 -1.29
CA THR A 362 -19.46 -6.98 -2.05
C THR A 362 -19.52 -5.48 -1.81
N GLY A 363 -19.91 -4.71 -2.82
CA GLY A 363 -19.86 -3.27 -2.72
C GLY A 363 -20.45 -2.54 -3.91
N SER A 364 -20.12 -1.26 -4.00
CA SER A 364 -20.51 -0.39 -5.09
C SER A 364 -19.38 0.56 -5.48
N LEU A 365 -19.43 1.07 -6.69
CA LEU A 365 -18.56 2.14 -7.14
C LEU A 365 -18.90 3.42 -6.39
N PHE A 366 -17.90 3.97 -5.68
CA PHE A 366 -18.04 5.16 -4.86
C PHE A 366 -17.74 6.40 -5.68
N SER A 367 -16.50 6.55 -6.15
CA SER A 367 -16.07 7.71 -6.94
C SER A 367 -14.91 7.36 -7.87
N VAL A 368 -14.64 8.24 -8.84
CA VAL A 368 -13.58 8.07 -9.83
C VAL A 368 -12.66 9.29 -9.73
N ASP A 369 -11.82 9.31 -8.69
CA ASP A 369 -11.00 10.46 -8.33
C ASP A 369 -9.56 10.01 -8.02
N PRO A 370 -8.55 10.45 -8.80
CA PRO A 370 -7.14 10.13 -8.55
C PRO A 370 -6.53 10.94 -7.38
N ASP A 371 -7.17 12.04 -7.00
CA ASP A 371 -6.68 12.95 -5.94
C ASP A 371 -6.90 12.41 -4.52
N ARG A 372 -7.69 11.34 -4.37
CA ARG A 372 -7.94 10.70 -3.07
C ARG A 372 -6.63 10.15 -2.48
N LEU A 373 -6.24 10.62 -1.30
CA LEU A 373 -4.96 10.28 -0.70
C LEU A 373 -5.03 9.01 0.15
N VAL A 374 -4.37 7.95 -0.30
CA VAL A 374 -4.12 6.76 0.51
C VAL A 374 -2.74 6.87 1.16
N ILE A 375 -2.71 6.89 2.49
CA ILE A 375 -1.48 7.09 3.28
C ILE A 375 -1.20 5.86 4.12
N LYS A 376 -0.02 5.27 3.91
CA LYS A 376 0.51 4.22 4.76
C LYS A 376 1.12 4.85 6.02
N ARG A 377 0.58 4.46 7.18
CA ARG A 377 1.19 4.73 8.48
C ARG A 377 2.22 3.66 8.81
N LEU A 378 3.24 4.04 9.55
CA LEU A 378 4.22 3.15 10.15
C LEU A 378 4.48 3.64 11.56
N VAL A 379 4.46 2.73 12.53
CA VAL A 379 4.65 3.04 13.94
C VAL A 379 5.94 2.39 14.42
N LEU A 380 6.90 3.21 14.84
CA LEU A 380 8.12 2.73 15.50
C LEU A 380 7.89 2.68 17.01
N SER A 381 8.16 1.53 17.61
CA SER A 381 8.02 1.31 19.05
C SER A 381 9.35 1.57 19.78
N GLY A 382 9.25 2.05 21.02
CA GLY A 382 10.39 2.28 21.90
C GLY A 382 10.00 2.10 23.35
N HIS A 383 10.95 1.64 24.16
CA HIS A 383 10.72 1.34 25.56
C HIS A 383 11.33 2.44 26.46
N PRO A 384 10.56 3.04 27.39
CA PRO A 384 11.10 3.97 28.37
C PRO A 384 11.99 3.22 29.37
N PHE A 385 13.22 3.67 29.57
CA PHE A 385 14.19 3.03 30.47
C PHE A 385 14.35 3.79 31.79
N LYS A 386 14.73 5.07 31.73
CA LYS A 386 14.83 5.95 32.91
C LYS A 386 13.71 6.99 32.83
N ILE A 387 12.85 7.04 33.85
CA ILE A 387 11.68 7.92 33.87
C ILE A 387 11.86 8.97 34.96
N PHE A 388 11.75 10.23 34.57
CA PHE A 388 11.67 11.41 35.43
C PHE A 388 10.25 12.01 35.35
N ALA A 389 9.97 13.07 36.09
CA ALA A 389 8.63 13.65 36.17
C ALA A 389 8.02 14.06 34.81
N LYS A 390 8.80 14.71 33.93
CA LYS A 390 8.37 15.14 32.58
C LYS A 390 9.37 14.77 31.48
N MET A 391 10.37 13.96 31.81
CA MET A 391 11.41 13.53 30.88
C MET A 391 11.58 12.03 31.01
N ALA A 392 11.85 11.35 29.90
CA ALA A 392 12.19 9.94 29.92
C ALA A 392 13.30 9.64 28.92
N VAL A 393 14.18 8.71 29.27
CA VAL A 393 15.16 8.14 28.34
C VAL A 393 14.53 6.94 27.66
N VAL A 394 14.42 6.97 26.34
CA VAL A 394 13.83 5.89 25.53
C VAL A 394 14.94 5.11 24.84
N ARG A 395 14.81 3.77 24.80
CA ARG A 395 15.70 2.83 24.11
C ARG A 395 14.93 1.96 23.11
N TYR A 396 15.67 1.28 22.24
CA TYR A 396 15.17 0.34 21.21
C TYR A 396 14.28 0.93 20.11
N MET A 397 14.03 2.24 20.10
CA MET A 397 13.37 2.88 18.95
C MET A 397 14.33 3.07 17.78
N PHE A 398 15.55 3.53 18.05
CA PHE A 398 16.62 3.69 17.07
C PHE A 398 17.91 3.07 17.60
N PHE A 399 18.83 2.76 16.69
CA PHE A 399 20.14 2.20 17.03
C PHE A 399 21.31 3.16 16.72
N ASN A 400 21.08 4.20 15.91
CA ASN A 400 22.09 5.19 15.55
C ASN A 400 21.74 6.58 16.10
N ARG A 401 22.76 7.34 16.52
CA ARG A 401 22.61 8.75 16.94
C ARG A 401 22.04 9.66 15.84
N GLU A 402 22.49 9.46 14.61
CA GLU A 402 22.07 10.28 13.46
C GLU A 402 20.60 10.08 13.10
N ASP A 403 20.07 8.86 13.29
CA ASP A 403 18.65 8.58 13.07
C ASP A 403 17.77 9.35 14.06
N VAL A 404 18.18 9.43 15.33
CA VAL A 404 17.48 10.22 16.35
C VAL A 404 17.43 11.71 15.99
N MET A 405 18.54 12.25 15.45
CA MET A 405 18.58 13.65 15.00
C MET A 405 17.68 13.90 13.80
N TRP A 406 17.65 12.97 12.84
CA TRP A 406 16.78 13.04 11.66
C TRP A 406 15.29 13.07 12.03
N PHE A 407 14.88 12.22 12.99
CA PHE A 407 13.49 12.13 13.44
C PHE A 407 13.14 13.08 14.60
N LYS A 408 14.05 13.96 15.02
CA LYS A 408 13.83 14.93 16.11
C LYS A 408 12.58 15.81 15.94
N PRO A 409 12.21 16.28 14.73
CA PRO A 409 11.01 17.11 14.54
C PRO A 409 9.68 16.36 14.72
N VAL A 410 9.70 15.02 14.79
CA VAL A 410 8.48 14.20 14.83
C VAL A 410 7.93 14.12 16.25
N GLU A 411 6.62 14.32 16.39
CA GLU A 411 5.93 14.17 17.68
C GLU A 411 5.84 12.69 18.09
N LEU A 412 6.14 12.43 19.36
CA LEU A 412 5.99 11.13 20.01
C LEU A 412 4.62 11.03 20.67
N ARG A 413 4.06 9.82 20.67
CA ARG A 413 2.88 9.47 21.44
C ARG A 413 3.14 8.22 22.26
N THR A 414 2.33 7.96 23.27
CA THR A 414 2.39 6.71 24.04
C THR A 414 1.10 5.92 23.89
N LYS A 415 1.11 4.62 24.24
CA LYS A 415 -0.12 3.80 24.27
C LYS A 415 -1.12 4.32 25.30
N TRP A 416 -0.63 4.93 26.39
CA TRP A 416 -1.45 5.56 27.44
C TRP A 416 -1.85 7.02 27.15
N GLY A 417 -1.63 7.52 25.93
CA GLY A 417 -2.17 8.81 25.48
C GLY A 417 -1.33 10.05 25.80
N ARG A 418 -0.16 9.90 26.41
CA ARG A 418 0.84 10.98 26.58
C ARG A 418 1.43 11.41 25.25
N ARG A 419 1.81 12.69 25.15
CA ARG A 419 2.43 13.29 23.97
C ARG A 419 3.77 13.90 24.33
N GLY A 420 4.73 13.81 23.42
CA GLY A 420 6.08 14.27 23.67
C GLY A 420 6.87 14.58 22.41
N HIS A 421 8.12 14.97 22.59
CA HIS A 421 9.08 15.19 21.52
C HIS A 421 10.48 14.81 21.96
N ILE A 422 11.38 14.57 21.01
CA ILE A 422 12.77 14.22 21.26
C ILE A 422 13.56 15.49 21.60
N LYS A 423 14.27 15.49 22.73
CA LYS A 423 15.13 16.61 23.15
C LYS A 423 16.53 16.45 22.57
N GLU A 424 17.21 15.37 22.93
CA GLU A 424 18.60 15.10 22.52
C GLU A 424 18.91 13.59 22.45
N PRO A 425 19.77 13.16 21.53
CA PRO A 425 20.31 11.80 21.54
C PRO A 425 21.40 11.61 22.60
N LEU A 426 21.37 10.46 23.26
CA LEU A 426 22.35 10.03 24.24
C LEU A 426 23.24 8.91 23.68
N GLY A 427 24.55 9.07 23.80
CA GLY A 427 25.53 8.09 23.33
C GLY A 427 25.48 7.86 21.82
N THR A 428 25.95 6.68 21.41
CA THR A 428 26.07 6.22 20.02
C THR A 428 24.97 5.24 19.61
N HIS A 429 24.41 4.48 20.57
CA HIS A 429 23.47 3.37 20.35
C HIS A 429 21.98 3.78 20.19
N GLY A 430 21.71 5.04 19.82
CA GLY A 430 20.34 5.49 19.55
C GLY A 430 19.44 5.68 20.78
N HIS A 431 20.01 5.78 21.98
CA HIS A 431 19.26 6.23 23.16
C HIS A 431 18.91 7.71 22.99
N MET A 432 17.78 8.13 23.57
CA MET A 432 17.32 9.51 23.44
C MET A 432 16.59 10.00 24.69
N LYS A 433 16.81 11.27 25.06
CA LYS A 433 15.98 11.97 26.03
C LYS A 433 14.76 12.54 25.33
N CYS A 434 13.59 12.24 25.87
CA CYS A 434 12.31 12.71 25.38
C CYS A 434 11.61 13.53 26.46
N HIS A 435 10.96 14.61 26.06
CA HIS A 435 10.09 15.40 26.94
C HIS A 435 8.64 14.99 26.69
N PHE A 436 7.84 14.88 27.76
CA PHE A 436 6.43 14.52 27.70
C PHE A 436 5.58 15.48 28.52
N ASP A 437 4.28 15.55 28.17
CA ASP A 437 3.28 16.36 28.87
C ASP A 437 3.09 15.96 30.34
N GLY A 438 3.29 14.68 30.67
CA GLY A 438 3.23 14.15 32.03
C GLY A 438 4.18 12.98 32.25
N GLN A 439 4.16 12.43 33.47
CA GLN A 439 5.00 11.30 33.84
C GLN A 439 4.56 10.01 33.14
N LEU A 440 5.54 9.27 32.60
CA LEU A 440 5.31 7.98 31.96
C LEU A 440 5.25 6.85 32.99
N LYS A 441 4.54 5.77 32.67
CA LYS A 441 4.61 4.51 33.43
C LYS A 441 5.75 3.65 32.87
N SER A 442 6.34 2.80 33.71
CA SER A 442 7.40 1.89 33.28
C SER A 442 6.94 0.86 32.24
N GLN A 443 5.65 0.49 32.27
CA GLN A 443 5.03 -0.44 31.30
C GLN A 443 4.54 0.26 30.03
N ASP A 444 4.71 1.58 29.92
CA ASP A 444 4.26 2.33 28.75
C ASP A 444 5.18 2.07 27.55
N THR A 445 4.65 2.24 26.35
CA THR A 445 5.41 2.14 25.10
C THR A 445 5.34 3.46 24.37
N VAL A 446 6.51 4.01 24.04
CA VAL A 446 6.62 5.22 23.24
C VAL A 446 6.55 4.84 21.77
N LEU A 447 5.75 5.57 21.02
CA LEU A 447 5.44 5.32 19.61
C LEU A 447 5.74 6.58 18.79
N LEU A 448 6.39 6.38 17.66
CA LEU A 448 6.63 7.44 16.66
C LEU A 448 5.89 7.09 15.38
N ASN A 449 4.99 7.97 14.94
CA ASN A 449 4.17 7.75 13.75
C ASN A 449 4.80 8.42 12.53
N LEU A 450 5.09 7.61 11.51
CA LEU A 450 5.57 8.03 10.20
C LEU A 450 4.52 7.77 9.14
N TYR A 451 4.45 8.64 8.14
CA TYR A 451 3.44 8.57 7.07
C TYR A 451 4.10 8.68 5.70
N LYS A 452 3.61 7.89 4.75
CA LYS A 452 3.91 8.08 3.33
C LYS A 452 2.67 7.88 2.48
N ARG A 453 2.55 8.63 1.38
CA ARG A 453 1.54 8.36 0.37
C ARG A 453 1.88 7.07 -0.39
N VAL A 454 0.87 6.28 -0.69
CA VAL A 454 1.00 5.05 -1.46
C VAL A 454 0.00 5.07 -2.61
N PHE A 455 0.42 4.52 -3.74
CA PHE A 455 -0.35 4.44 -4.97
C PHE A 455 -0.61 2.98 -5.33
N PRO A 456 -1.74 2.66 -6.00
CA PRO A 456 -1.98 1.32 -6.52
C PRO A 456 -0.91 0.96 -7.56
N LYS A 457 -0.74 -0.34 -7.84
CA LYS A 457 0.17 -0.82 -8.88
C LYS A 457 -0.60 -0.95 -10.20
N TRP A 458 0.03 -0.60 -11.33
CA TRP A 458 -0.52 -0.86 -12.65
C TRP A 458 -0.51 -2.36 -12.97
N THR A 459 -1.60 -3.04 -12.64
CA THR A 459 -1.78 -4.51 -12.78
C THR A 459 -3.12 -4.83 -13.42
N TYR A 460 -3.68 -3.88 -14.16
CA TYR A 460 -4.95 -4.06 -14.83
C TYR A 460 -4.81 -5.05 -15.97
N ASP A 461 -5.53 -6.17 -15.88
CA ASP A 461 -5.67 -7.14 -16.96
C ASP A 461 -7.16 -7.34 -17.27
N PRO A 462 -7.63 -7.02 -18.50
CA PRO A 462 -8.99 -7.32 -18.94
C PRO A 462 -9.31 -8.82 -18.95
N HIS A 463 -8.30 -9.68 -19.08
CA HIS A 463 -8.49 -11.12 -19.13
C HIS A 463 -8.71 -11.68 -17.71
N VAL A 464 -9.86 -12.33 -17.51
CA VAL A 464 -10.18 -13.07 -16.30
C VAL A 464 -10.31 -14.55 -16.69
N PRO A 465 -9.53 -15.46 -16.07
CA PRO A 465 -9.69 -16.89 -16.29
C PRO A 465 -11.12 -17.35 -16.04
N GLU A 466 -11.53 -18.37 -16.78
CA GLU A 466 -12.86 -18.92 -16.60
C GLU A 466 -12.93 -19.73 -15.32
N PRO A 467 -13.88 -19.42 -14.41
CA PRO A 467 -13.99 -20.16 -13.18
C PRO A 467 -14.49 -21.57 -13.45
N VAL A 468 -13.89 -22.55 -12.77
CA VAL A 468 -14.50 -23.86 -12.64
C VAL A 468 -15.76 -23.75 -11.76
N PRO A 469 -16.75 -24.66 -11.92
CA PRO A 469 -17.94 -24.66 -11.08
C PRO A 469 -17.59 -24.62 -9.60
N TRP A 470 -18.23 -23.70 -8.86
CA TRP A 470 -17.96 -23.56 -7.44
C TRP A 470 -18.55 -24.74 -6.66
N VAL A 471 -17.75 -25.32 -5.76
CA VAL A 471 -18.09 -26.43 -4.90
C VAL A 471 -17.69 -26.06 -3.48
N ARG A 472 -18.54 -26.38 -2.51
CA ARG A 472 -18.19 -26.17 -1.10
C ARG A 472 -17.15 -27.21 -0.70
N SER A 473 -15.96 -26.78 -0.28
CA SER A 473 -14.99 -27.69 0.32
C SER A 473 -15.49 -28.14 1.70
N GLU A 474 -15.67 -29.45 1.90
CA GLU A 474 -16.06 -30.03 3.20
C GLU A 474 -14.94 -29.93 4.27
N SER A 475 -13.74 -29.47 3.89
CA SER A 475 -12.56 -29.36 4.76
C SER A 475 -12.51 -28.11 5.64
N ALA A 476 -13.55 -27.27 5.67
CA ALA A 476 -13.66 -26.20 6.66
C ALA A 476 -14.04 -26.82 8.01
N LEU A 477 -13.04 -27.36 8.72
CA LEU A 477 -13.15 -27.78 10.11
C LEU A 477 -13.81 -26.66 10.91
N GLN A 478 -14.89 -27.03 11.60
CA GLN A 478 -15.49 -26.19 12.63
C GLN A 478 -14.39 -25.86 13.63
N VAL A 479 -13.98 -24.59 13.71
CA VAL A 479 -13.19 -24.10 14.83
C VAL A 479 -14.11 -24.23 16.04
N PRO A 480 -13.85 -25.11 17.02
CA PRO A 480 -14.65 -25.12 18.23
C PRO A 480 -14.41 -23.78 18.92
N GLU A 481 -15.49 -23.06 19.20
CA GLU A 481 -15.47 -21.94 20.14
C GLU A 481 -14.96 -22.51 21.47
N VAL A 482 -13.69 -22.25 21.78
CA VAL A 482 -13.18 -22.51 23.13
C VAL A 482 -13.76 -21.41 23.99
N GLU A 483 -14.86 -21.73 24.67
CA GLU A 483 -15.36 -20.95 25.80
C GLU A 483 -14.20 -20.82 26.81
N MET A 484 -13.73 -19.59 27.03
CA MET A 484 -12.82 -19.29 28.14
C MET A 484 -13.66 -19.22 29.41
N GLU A 485 -13.52 -20.21 30.29
CA GLU A 485 -13.80 -20.05 31.73
C GLU A 485 -12.73 -19.19 32.41
#